data_AF-A0A936B9P6-F1
#
_entry.id   AF-A0A936B9P6-F1
#
_cell.length_a   1.000
_cell.length_b   1.000
_cell.length_c   1.000
_cell.angle_alpha   90.00
_cell.angle_beta   90.00
_cell.angle_gamma   90.00
#
_symmetry.space_group_name_H-M   'P 1'
#
loop_
_entity.id
_entity.type
_entity.pdbx_description
1 polymer ?
#
loop_
_entity_poly.entity_id
_entity_poly.type
_entity_poly.pdbx_seq_one_letter_code
_entity_poly.pdbx_strand_id
1 'polypeptide(L)'
;MKIEDLAGLVQKKKGSMGVRATAAEIGISPTTLSRIERGHIPDMGTLEKVCSWLEEDMAKFTGIGGLQIAFKKNQAISPDTAKSLASLIELASKQFAEKIEVEGH
;
A
#
# COMPACT_ATOMS: atom_id res chain seq x y z
N MET A 1 9.57 -2.16 4.20
CA MET A 1 8.89 -3.46 4.41
C MET A 1 8.35 -3.92 3.08
N LYS A 2 7.98 -5.19 2.96
CA LYS A 2 7.25 -5.67 1.78
C LYS A 2 5.77 -5.86 2.15
N ILE A 3 4.89 -5.77 1.16
CA ILE A 3 3.45 -5.98 1.37
C ILE A 3 3.16 -7.39 1.93
N GLU A 4 4.04 -8.36 1.68
CA GLU A 4 3.99 -9.70 2.25
C GLU A 4 4.12 -9.73 3.78
N ASP A 5 4.79 -8.74 4.37
CA ASP A 5 4.99 -8.65 5.82
C ASP A 5 3.70 -8.24 6.57
N LEU A 6 2.71 -7.68 5.84
CA LEU A 6 1.47 -7.15 6.40
C LEU A 6 0.71 -8.19 7.23
N ALA A 7 0.64 -9.43 6.75
CA ALA A 7 -0.06 -10.52 7.44
C ALA A 7 0.52 -10.76 8.84
N GLY A 8 1.86 -10.80 8.95
CA GLY A 8 2.55 -11.00 10.22
C GLY A 8 2.37 -9.83 11.18
N LEU A 9 2.38 -8.59 10.67
CA LEU A 9 2.13 -7.39 11.47
C LEU A 9 0.70 -7.36 12.04
N VAL A 10 -0.29 -7.69 11.21
CA VAL A 10 -1.69 -7.79 11.63
C VAL A 10 -1.86 -8.85 12.71
N GLN A 11 -1.31 -10.05 12.50
CA GLN A 11 -1.39 -11.13 13.50
C GLN A 11 -0.70 -10.74 14.82
N LYS A 12 0.45 -10.05 14.74
CA LYS A 12 1.19 -9.59 15.91
C LYS A 12 0.41 -8.54 16.71
N LYS A 13 -0.15 -7.50 16.07
CA LYS A 13 -0.95 -6.47 16.77
C LYS A 13 -2.26 -7.05 17.29
N LYS A 14 -2.90 -7.95 16.54
CA LYS A 14 -4.13 -8.63 16.95
C LYS A 14 -3.94 -9.45 18.24
N GLY A 15 -2.81 -10.15 18.36
CA GLY A 15 -2.56 -11.05 19.48
C GLY A 15 -3.70 -12.06 19.68
N SER A 16 -4.25 -12.10 20.89
CA SER A 16 -5.35 -12.99 21.29
C SER A 16 -6.75 -12.50 20.88
N MET A 17 -6.87 -11.30 20.30
CA MET A 17 -8.18 -10.81 19.86
C MET A 17 -8.78 -11.70 18.77
N GLY A 18 -10.11 -11.86 18.83
CA GLY A 18 -10.87 -12.60 17.83
C GLY A 18 -11.00 -11.81 16.52
N VAL A 19 -10.95 -12.52 15.39
CA VAL A 19 -11.01 -11.94 14.03
C VAL A 19 -12.20 -10.99 13.84
N ARG A 20 -13.37 -11.29 14.44
CA ARG A 20 -14.56 -10.44 14.31
C ARG A 20 -14.41 -9.09 15.04
N ALA A 21 -13.86 -9.11 16.25
CA ALA A 21 -13.66 -7.89 17.02
C ALA A 21 -12.61 -6.98 16.35
N THR A 22 -11.48 -7.57 15.94
CA THR A 22 -10.42 -6.85 15.24
C THR A 22 -10.89 -6.29 13.90
N ALA A 23 -11.67 -7.05 13.12
CA ALA A 23 -12.21 -6.56 11.85
C ALA A 23 -13.16 -5.37 12.06
N ALA A 24 -13.95 -5.37 13.15
CA ALA A 24 -14.81 -4.25 13.50
C ALA A 24 -14.00 -3.00 13.86
N GLU A 25 -12.92 -3.14 14.64
CA GLU A 25 -12.01 -2.01 14.96
C GLU A 25 -11.35 -1.41 13.72
N ILE A 26 -10.90 -2.25 12.78
CA ILE A 26 -10.30 -1.80 11.52
C ILE A 26 -11.37 -1.20 10.57
N GLY A 27 -12.64 -1.55 10.73
CA GLY A 27 -13.72 -1.14 9.83
C GLY A 27 -13.73 -1.89 8.50
N ILE A 28 -13.45 -3.19 8.54
CA ILE A 28 -13.47 -4.12 7.40
C ILE A 28 -14.29 -5.38 7.73
N SER A 29 -14.60 -6.20 6.72
CA SER A 29 -15.30 -7.47 6.97
C SER A 29 -14.39 -8.51 7.64
N PRO A 30 -14.91 -9.39 8.52
CA PRO A 30 -14.13 -10.50 9.08
C PRO A 30 -13.50 -11.40 8.01
N THR A 31 -14.19 -11.59 6.89
CA THR A 31 -13.67 -12.35 5.73
C THR A 31 -12.47 -11.66 5.10
N THR A 32 -12.51 -10.33 4.96
CA THR A 32 -11.39 -9.51 4.46
C THR A 32 -10.18 -9.64 5.37
N LEU A 33 -10.36 -9.45 6.69
CA LEU A 33 -9.27 -9.59 7.65
C LEU A 33 -8.65 -10.98 7.59
N SER A 34 -9.48 -12.02 7.60
CA SER A 34 -9.01 -13.41 7.52
C SER A 34 -8.22 -13.68 6.23
N ARG A 35 -8.60 -13.10 5.09
CA ARG A 35 -7.82 -13.20 3.84
C ARG A 35 -6.45 -12.53 3.98
N ILE A 36 -6.40 -11.33 4.57
CA ILE A 36 -5.13 -10.61 4.81
C ILE A 36 -4.21 -11.41 5.72
N GLU A 37 -4.72 -12.02 6.79
CA GLU A 37 -3.94 -12.87 7.69
C GLU A 37 -3.37 -14.12 7.00
N ARG A 38 -3.95 -14.54 5.87
CA ARG A 38 -3.42 -15.62 5.01
C ARG A 38 -2.48 -15.13 3.90
N GLY A 39 -2.11 -13.85 3.90
CA GLY A 39 -1.21 -13.24 2.92
C GLY A 39 -1.90 -12.66 1.68
N HIS A 40 -3.23 -12.52 1.67
CA HIS A 40 -3.91 -11.84 0.58
C HIS A 40 -3.60 -10.33 0.59
N ILE A 41 -3.18 -9.79 -0.55
CA ILE A 41 -2.91 -8.36 -0.71
C ILE A 41 -4.24 -7.59 -0.78
N PRO A 42 -4.52 -6.67 0.16
CA PRO A 42 -5.73 -5.86 0.13
C PRO A 42 -5.71 -4.83 -1.01
N ASP A 43 -6.89 -4.31 -1.37
CA ASP A 43 -6.99 -3.09 -2.17
C ASP A 43 -6.52 -1.86 -1.36
N MET A 44 -6.41 -0.71 -2.04
CA MET A 44 -5.87 0.52 -1.45
C MET A 44 -6.67 1.01 -0.23
N GLY A 45 -8.01 1.04 -0.34
CA GLY A 45 -8.85 1.52 0.75
C GLY A 45 -8.85 0.57 1.96
N THR A 46 -8.76 -0.73 1.71
CA THR A 46 -8.59 -1.73 2.78
C THR A 46 -7.21 -1.61 3.42
N LEU A 47 -6.16 -1.40 2.61
CA LEU A 47 -4.82 -1.21 3.14
C LEU A 47 -4.73 0.03 4.02
N GLU A 48 -5.34 1.15 3.61
CA GLU A 48 -5.34 2.39 4.38
C GLU A 48 -5.86 2.17 5.80
N LYS A 49 -7.04 1.56 5.91
CA LYS A 49 -7.65 1.23 7.20
C LYS A 49 -6.76 0.33 8.05
N VAL A 50 -6.14 -0.68 7.44
CA VAL A 50 -5.25 -1.62 8.14
C VAL A 50 -3.98 -0.90 8.60
N CYS A 51 -3.37 -0.06 7.77
CA CYS A 51 -2.19 0.73 8.10
C CYS A 51 -2.49 1.74 9.22
N SER A 52 -3.62 2.45 9.15
CA SER A 52 -4.08 3.33 10.22
C SER A 52 -4.27 2.56 11.53
N TRP A 53 -4.91 1.39 11.49
CA TRP A 53 -5.06 0.55 12.67
C TRP A 53 -3.72 -0.01 13.17
N LEU A 54 -2.76 -0.29 12.30
CA LEU A 54 -1.41 -0.71 12.69
C LEU A 54 -0.54 0.44 13.20
N GLU A 55 -0.96 1.69 13.01
CA GLU A 55 -0.14 2.90 13.21
C GLU A 55 1.13 2.89 12.35
N GLU A 56 1.01 2.33 11.15
CA GLU A 56 2.09 2.24 10.17
C GLU A 56 1.79 3.12 8.96
N ASP A 57 2.83 3.74 8.41
CA ASP A 57 2.72 4.51 7.19
C ASP A 57 2.50 3.57 5.99
N MET A 58 1.42 3.79 5.24
CA MET A 58 1.08 3.04 4.04
C MET A 58 2.23 3.06 3.01
N ALA A 59 3.00 4.14 2.94
CA ALA A 59 4.15 4.27 2.04
C ALA A 59 5.18 3.15 2.22
N LYS A 60 5.27 2.57 3.43
CA LYS A 60 6.16 1.44 3.75
C LYS A 60 5.79 0.16 3.00
N PHE A 61 4.56 0.05 2.50
CA PHE A 61 4.02 -1.11 1.79
C PHE A 61 3.79 -0.85 0.29
N THR A 62 3.67 0.41 -0.14
CA THR A 62 3.31 0.77 -1.51
C THR A 62 4.48 1.19 -2.40
N GLY A 63 5.67 1.46 -1.84
CA GLY A 63 6.77 2.08 -2.58
C GLY A 63 6.42 3.50 -3.07
N ILE A 64 7.27 4.06 -3.95
CA ILE A 64 7.09 5.43 -4.48
C ILE A 64 5.71 5.53 -5.18
N GLY A 65 4.89 6.49 -4.75
CA GLY A 65 3.64 6.86 -5.43
C GLY A 65 2.51 5.81 -5.45
N GLY A 66 2.44 4.87 -4.49
CA GLY A 66 1.34 3.89 -4.45
C GLY A 66 1.53 2.66 -5.38
N LEU A 67 2.63 2.63 -6.13
CA LEU A 67 2.75 1.81 -7.32
C LEU A 67 2.97 0.31 -7.07
N GLN A 68 3.56 -0.12 -5.95
CA GLN A 68 3.79 -1.56 -5.69
C GLN A 68 2.49 -2.37 -5.62
N ILE A 69 1.38 -1.76 -5.20
CA ILE A 69 0.06 -2.42 -5.15
C ILE A 69 -0.61 -2.39 -6.51
N ALA A 70 -0.48 -1.28 -7.24
CA ALA A 70 -0.97 -1.16 -8.62
C ALA A 70 -0.29 -2.18 -9.56
N PHE A 71 1.01 -2.44 -9.37
CA PHE A 71 1.78 -3.38 -10.19
C PHE A 71 1.60 -4.86 -9.83
N LYS A 72 1.13 -5.19 -8.61
CA LYS A 72 0.96 -6.59 -8.17
C LYS A 72 -0.42 -7.19 -8.41
N LYS A 73 -1.41 -6.42 -8.89
CA LYS A 73 -2.65 -7.02 -9.40
C LYS A 73 -2.31 -7.80 -10.68
N ASN A 74 -2.03 -9.08 -10.48
CA ASN A 74 -1.58 -10.09 -11.44
C ASN A 74 -2.07 -9.83 -12.87
N GLN A 75 -1.17 -9.37 -13.77
CA GLN A 75 -1.32 -9.23 -15.24
C GLN A 75 -1.72 -7.88 -15.87
N ALA A 76 -1.32 -6.72 -15.36
CA ALA A 76 -1.52 -5.48 -16.14
C ALA A 76 -0.28 -5.04 -16.95
N ILE A 77 0.94 -5.21 -16.43
CA ILE A 77 2.10 -4.51 -17.00
C ILE A 77 3.41 -5.30 -16.77
N SER A 78 4.28 -5.38 -17.79
CA SER A 78 5.56 -6.08 -17.68
C SER A 78 6.52 -5.33 -16.75
N PRO A 79 7.53 -6.00 -16.17
CA PRO A 79 8.56 -5.35 -15.36
C PRO A 79 9.26 -4.19 -16.09
N ASP A 80 9.44 -4.32 -17.40
CA ASP A 80 10.07 -3.29 -18.22
C ASP A 80 9.17 -2.07 -18.38
N THR A 81 7.87 -2.28 -18.62
CA THR A 81 6.91 -1.17 -18.69
C THR A 81 6.76 -0.47 -17.33
N ALA A 82 6.81 -1.22 -16.22
CA ALA A 82 6.79 -0.64 -14.88
C ALA A 82 8.02 0.26 -14.63
N LYS A 83 9.20 -0.15 -15.09
CA LYS A 83 10.41 0.69 -15.04
C LYS A 83 10.26 1.93 -15.89
N SER A 84 9.77 1.80 -17.13
CA SER A 84 9.55 2.95 -18.02
C SER A 84 8.56 3.96 -17.42
N LEU A 85 7.47 3.48 -16.80
CA LEU A 85 6.50 4.32 -16.10
C LEU A 85 7.13 5.04 -14.91
N ALA A 86 7.93 4.34 -14.10
CA ALA A 86 8.64 4.96 -12.97
C ALA A 86 9.58 6.07 -13.45
N SER A 87 10.39 5.83 -14.49
CA SER A 87 11.27 6.85 -15.08
C SER A 87 10.50 8.06 -15.62
N LEU A 88 9.35 7.83 -16.26
CA LEU A 88 8.50 8.92 -16.75
C LEU A 88 7.96 9.78 -15.61
N ILE A 89 7.47 9.16 -14.53
CA ILE A 89 6.95 9.87 -13.36
C ILE A 89 8.05 10.69 -12.67
N GLU A 90 9.25 10.13 -12.51
CA GLU A 90 10.40 10.86 -11.93
C GLU A 90 10.78 12.09 -12.74
N LEU A 91 10.86 11.95 -14.08
CA LEU A 91 11.18 13.07 -14.97
C LEU A 91 10.09 14.15 -14.94
N ALA A 92 8.82 13.75 -14.98
CA ALA A 92 7.70 14.68 -14.88
C ALA A 92 7.72 15.44 -13.55
N SER A 93 7.95 14.75 -12.43
CA SER A 93 8.04 15.37 -11.10
C SER A 93 9.18 16.40 -11.01
N LYS A 94 10.34 16.10 -11.59
CA LYS A 94 11.48 17.04 -11.63
C LYS A 94 11.13 18.28 -12.44
N GLN A 95 10.54 18.10 -13.62
CA GLN A 95 10.13 19.22 -14.46
C GLN A 95 9.10 20.12 -13.77
N PHE A 96 8.15 19.54 -13.03
CA PHE A 96 7.20 20.31 -12.23
C PHE A 96 7.88 21.09 -11.11
N ALA A 97 8.82 20.47 -10.38
CA ALA A 97 9.58 21.16 -9.33
C ALA A 97 10.41 22.33 -9.89
N GLU A 98 11.09 22.13 -11.01
CA GLU A 98 11.84 23.18 -11.70
C GLU A 98 10.95 24.33 -12.17
N LYS A 99 9.72 24.06 -12.66
CA LYS A 99 8.77 25.11 -13.04
C LYS A 99 8.28 25.94 -11.85
N ILE A 100 8.09 25.32 -10.68
CA ILE A 100 7.65 26.03 -9.46
C ILE A 100 8.75 26.98 -8.96
N GLU A 101 10.02 26.60 -9.08
CA GLU A 101 11.15 27.48 -8.72
C GLU A 101 11.31 28.66 -9.69
N VAL A 102 10.97 28.49 -10.97
CA VAL A 102 11.10 29.56 -12.00
C VAL A 102 9.97 30.60 -11.94
N GLU A 103 8.75 30.21 -11.54
CA GLU A 103 7.60 31.14 -11.42
C GLU A 103 7.54 31.87 -10.06
N GLY A 104 8.40 31.52 -9.11
CA GLY A 104 8.48 32.10 -7.76
C GLY A 104 9.41 33.30 -7.60
N HIS A 105 9.90 33.90 -8.70
CA HIS A 105 10.77 35.09 -8.72
C HIS A 105 10.03 36.35 -9.17
#